data_AF-A0A7Y3BGD8-F1
#
_entry.id   AF-A0A7Y3BGD8-F1
#
_cell.length_a   1.000
_cell.length_b   1.000
_cell.length_c   1.000
_cell.angle_alpha   90.00
_cell.angle_beta   90.00
_cell.angle_gamma   90.00
#
_symmetry.space_group_name_H-M   'P 1'
#
loop_
_entity.id
_entity.type
_entity.pdbx_description
1 polymer ?
#
loop_
_entity_poly.entity_id
_entity_poly.type
_entity_poly.pdbx_seq_one_letter_code
_entity_poly.pdbx_strand_id
1 'polypeptide(L)'
;MTLQPRDIILFFVVFGLIVATGFFQSWNVALGILNMGLISAVMALGVNMQWGYAGLFNIGVMGFVALGGLGAVLVSMPPDNEAWAAGGGRVLLALALGIATIVAALQAMKRLPKGRVKVLGVIAILVIGFFIYRAVLD
;
A
#
# COMPACT_ATOMS: atom_id res chain seq x y z
N MET A 1 -13.27 2.22 23.24
CA MET A 1 -14.16 1.65 22.20
C MET A 1 -15.56 2.14 22.47
N THR A 2 -16.05 3.15 21.75
CA THR A 2 -17.44 3.60 21.87
C THR A 2 -18.28 2.79 20.90
N LEU A 3 -19.14 1.91 21.40
CA LEU A 3 -20.07 1.14 20.57
C LEU A 3 -21.02 2.12 19.88
N GLN A 4 -20.88 2.30 18.56
CA GLN A 4 -21.83 3.13 17.83
C GLN A 4 -23.14 2.35 17.64
N PRO A 5 -24.31 3.00 17.78
CA PRO A 5 -25.60 2.32 17.60
C PRO A 5 -25.73 1.60 16.26
N ARG A 6 -25.13 2.16 15.21
CA ARG A 6 -25.07 1.55 13.88
C ARG A 6 -24.38 0.18 13.88
N ASP A 7 -23.25 0.05 14.57
CA ASP A 7 -22.47 -1.19 14.56
C ASP A 7 -23.20 -2.31 15.29
N ILE A 8 -23.89 -1.96 16.38
CA ILE A 8 -24.78 -2.86 17.12
C ILE A 8 -25.92 -3.35 16.21
N ILE A 9 -26.59 -2.43 15.50
CA ILE A 9 -27.69 -2.77 14.58
C ILE A 9 -27.19 -3.71 13.48
N LEU A 10 -26.04 -3.41 12.86
CA LEU A 10 -25.47 -4.25 11.81
C LEU A 10 -25.18 -5.68 12.31
N PHE A 11 -24.71 -5.84 13.55
CA PHE A 11 -24.46 -7.15 14.14
C PHE A 11 -25.75 -7.97 14.28
N PHE A 12 -26.83 -7.36 14.81
CA PHE A 12 -28.13 -8.02 14.93
C PHE A 12 -28.76 -8.36 13.58
N VAL A 13 -28.61 -7.49 12.58
CA VAL A 13 -29.10 -7.75 11.22
C VAL A 13 -28.41 -8.97 10.62
N VAL A 14 -27.07 -9.05 10.70
CA VAL A 14 -26.31 -10.21 10.18
C VAL A 14 -26.71 -11.49 10.91
N PHE A 15 -26.85 -11.46 12.24
CA PHE A 15 -27.28 -12.63 13.01
C PHE A 15 -28.70 -13.08 12.62
N GLY A 16 -29.61 -12.12 12.43
CA GLY A 16 -30.97 -12.37 11.94
C GLY A 16 -30.98 -13.01 10.54
N LEU A 17 -30.12 -12.56 9.63
CA LEU A 17 -29.99 -13.13 8.28
C LEU A 17 -29.47 -14.58 8.31
N ILE A 18 -28.54 -14.90 9.21
CA ILE A 18 -28.05 -16.28 9.40
C ILE A 18 -29.18 -17.18 9.90
N VAL A 19 -29.93 -16.73 10.91
CA VAL A 19 -31.08 -17.46 11.45
C VAL A 19 -32.17 -17.64 10.38
N ALA A 20 -32.48 -16.59 9.62
CA ALA A 20 -33.42 -16.67 8.51
C ALA A 20 -32.95 -17.69 7.46
N THR A 21 -31.66 -17.75 7.15
CA THR A 21 -31.10 -18.77 6.25
C THR A 21 -31.32 -20.18 6.78
N GLY A 22 -31.26 -20.38 8.10
CA GLY A 22 -31.57 -21.66 8.75
C GLY A 22 -33.02 -22.11 8.51
N PHE A 23 -33.98 -21.17 8.56
CA PHE A 23 -35.40 -21.44 8.31
C PHE A 23 -35.75 -21.56 6.82
N PHE A 24 -35.18 -20.72 5.95
CA PHE A 24 -35.55 -20.65 4.53
C PHE A 24 -34.75 -21.59 3.61
N GLN A 25 -33.50 -21.91 3.95
CA GLN A 25 -32.67 -22.82 3.15
C GLN A 25 -32.42 -24.14 3.88
N SER A 26 -31.58 -24.12 4.91
CA SER A 26 -31.36 -25.25 5.82
C SER A 26 -30.39 -24.83 6.93
N TRP A 27 -30.48 -25.54 8.06
CA TRP A 27 -29.53 -25.38 9.15
C TRP A 27 -28.09 -25.71 8.74
N ASN A 28 -27.87 -26.66 7.83
CA ASN A 28 -26.53 -27.01 7.36
C ASN A 28 -25.87 -25.85 6.58
N VAL A 29 -26.63 -25.17 5.71
CA VAL A 29 -26.11 -24.01 4.96
C VAL A 29 -25.87 -22.83 5.90
N ALA A 30 -26.77 -22.56 6.84
CA ALA A 30 -26.59 -21.50 7.83
C ALA A 30 -25.34 -21.71 8.70
N LEU A 31 -25.13 -22.94 9.19
CA LEU A 31 -23.93 -23.31 9.95
C LEU A 31 -22.66 -23.26 9.08
N GLY A 32 -22.76 -23.62 7.79
CA GLY A 32 -21.65 -23.47 6.84
C GLY A 32 -21.23 -22.01 6.62
N ILE A 33 -22.20 -21.10 6.45
CA ILE A 33 -21.95 -19.65 6.34
C ILE A 33 -21.30 -19.12 7.63
N LEU A 34 -21.82 -19.51 8.79
CA LEU A 34 -21.26 -19.12 10.08
C LEU A 34 -19.82 -19.63 10.23
N ASN A 35 -19.55 -20.88 9.86
CA ASN A 35 -18.22 -21.48 9.91
C ASN A 35 -17.23 -20.71 9.03
N MET A 36 -17.58 -20.48 7.77
CA MET A 36 -16.73 -19.75 6.83
C MET A 36 -16.51 -18.29 7.26
N GLY A 37 -17.53 -17.66 7.84
CA GLY A 37 -17.45 -16.31 8.41
C GLY A 37 -16.50 -16.23 9.59
N LEU A 38 -16.55 -17.20 10.52
CA LEU A 38 -15.63 -17.29 11.66
C LEU A 38 -14.19 -17.52 11.21
N ILE A 39 -13.95 -18.44 10.27
CA ILE A 39 -12.61 -18.65 9.69
C ILE A 39 -12.09 -17.36 9.08
N SER A 40 -12.92 -16.66 8.29
CA SER A 40 -12.56 -15.38 7.67
C SER A 40 -12.27 -14.28 8.69
N ALA A 41 -13.04 -14.21 9.78
CA ALA A 41 -12.81 -13.25 10.86
C ALA A 41 -11.48 -13.50 11.56
N VAL A 42 -11.14 -14.76 11.87
CA VAL A 42 -9.84 -15.13 12.45
C VAL A 42 -8.70 -14.84 11.49
N MET A 43 -8.85 -15.15 10.20
CA MET A 43 -7.85 -14.81 9.18
C MET A 43 -7.64 -13.29 9.09
N ALA A 44 -8.72 -12.51 9.06
CA ALA A 44 -8.64 -11.05 9.03
C ALA A 44 -7.98 -10.48 10.29
N LEU A 45 -8.28 -11.02 11.48
CA LEU A 45 -7.58 -10.67 12.71
C LEU A 45 -6.09 -11.01 12.63
N GLY A 46 -5.75 -12.19 12.14
CA GLY A 46 -4.37 -12.63 11.92
C GLY A 46 -3.60 -11.68 10.99
N VAL A 47 -4.18 -11.32 9.84
CA VAL A 47 -3.59 -10.36 8.90
C VAL A 47 -3.45 -8.97 9.55
N ASN A 48 -4.48 -8.48 10.25
CA ASN A 48 -4.41 -7.17 10.92
C ASN A 48 -3.36 -7.15 12.05
N MET A 49 -3.21 -8.23 12.80
CA MET A 49 -2.15 -8.38 13.81
C MET A 49 -0.77 -8.52 13.16
N GLN A 50 -0.65 -9.19 12.01
CA GLN A 50 0.60 -9.23 11.26
C GLN A 50 1.00 -7.85 10.72
N TRP A 51 0.03 -7.00 10.36
CA TRP A 51 0.27 -5.61 9.99
C TRP A 51 0.62 -4.73 11.20
N GLY A 52 -0.04 -4.94 12.33
CA GLY A 52 0.16 -4.13 13.54
C GLY A 52 1.40 -4.50 14.37
N TYR A 53 1.76 -5.78 14.44
CA TYR A 53 2.82 -6.31 15.32
C TYR A 53 3.93 -7.08 14.59
N ALA A 54 3.59 -7.88 13.57
CA ALA A 54 4.56 -8.75 12.90
C ALA A 54 5.29 -8.07 11.73
N GLY A 55 5.03 -6.78 11.45
CA GLY A 55 5.79 -6.03 10.46
C GLY A 55 5.67 -6.58 9.04
N LEU A 56 4.47 -6.99 8.60
CA LEU A 56 4.23 -7.39 7.20
C LEU A 56 4.63 -6.29 6.19
N PHE A 57 4.84 -5.05 6.65
CA PHE A 57 5.67 -4.06 5.97
C PHE A 57 7.17 -4.41 6.04
N ASN A 58 7.54 -5.49 5.37
CA ASN A 58 8.92 -5.78 4.96
C ASN A 58 9.33 -4.91 3.74
N ILE A 59 8.61 -3.83 3.41
CA ILE A 59 8.98 -2.92 2.29
C ILE A 59 10.37 -2.34 2.52
N GLY A 60 10.70 -2.02 3.77
CA GLY A 60 12.04 -1.56 4.14
C GLY A 60 13.10 -2.63 3.91
N VAL A 61 12.86 -3.87 4.33
CA VAL A 61 13.84 -4.95 4.23
C VAL A 61 14.09 -5.35 2.77
N MET A 62 13.06 -5.54 1.93
CA MET A 62 13.27 -5.76 0.49
C MET A 62 13.97 -4.57 -0.19
N GLY A 63 13.64 -3.33 0.22
CA GLY A 63 14.35 -2.14 -0.24
C GLY A 63 15.82 -2.12 0.15
N PHE A 64 16.15 -2.45 1.40
CA PHE A 64 17.54 -2.52 1.89
C PHE A 64 18.31 -3.71 1.30
N VAL A 65 17.65 -4.84 1.04
CA VAL A 65 18.24 -5.97 0.31
C VAL A 65 18.58 -5.57 -1.12
N ALA A 66 17.68 -4.85 -1.82
CA ALA A 66 17.96 -4.35 -3.16
C ALA A 66 19.10 -3.32 -3.19
N LEU A 67 19.12 -2.38 -2.23
CA LEU A 67 20.21 -1.41 -2.08
C LEU A 67 21.55 -2.08 -1.73
N GLY A 68 21.54 -3.10 -0.86
CA GLY A 68 22.71 -3.90 -0.53
C GLY A 68 23.23 -4.70 -1.71
N GLY A 69 22.33 -5.29 -2.51
CA GLY A 69 22.65 -5.97 -3.75
C GLY A 69 23.28 -5.04 -4.79
N LEU A 70 22.71 -3.84 -4.99
CA LEU A 70 23.30 -2.80 -5.84
C LEU A 70 24.70 -2.42 -5.37
N GLY A 71 24.89 -2.21 -4.05
CA GLY A 71 26.18 -1.87 -3.47
C GLY A 71 27.25 -2.93 -3.73
N ALA A 72 26.91 -4.21 -3.58
CA ALA A 72 27.82 -5.32 -3.85
C ALA A 72 28.26 -5.35 -5.34
N VAL A 73 27.33 -5.10 -6.27
CA VAL A 73 27.63 -5.01 -7.71
C VAL A 73 28.54 -3.83 -8.00
N LEU A 74 28.23 -2.65 -7.46
CA LEU A 74 29.00 -1.42 -7.70
C LEU A 74 30.44 -1.51 -7.17
N VAL A 75 30.67 -2.21 -6.07
CA VAL A 75 32.02 -2.38 -5.48
C VAL A 75 32.83 -3.47 -6.18
N SER A 76 32.17 -4.50 -6.75
CA SER A 76 32.85 -5.63 -7.38
C SER A 76 33.17 -5.43 -8.86
N MET A 77 32.49 -4.50 -9.54
CA MET A 77 32.79 -4.16 -10.93
C MET A 77 33.93 -3.14 -11.04
N PRO A 78 34.85 -3.29 -12.02
CA PRO A 78 35.81 -2.25 -12.33
C PRO A 78 35.08 -0.97 -12.80
N PRO A 79 35.53 0.23 -12.38
CA PRO A 79 34.89 1.47 -12.75
C PRO A 79 34.99 1.74 -14.26
N ASP A 80 33.85 1.91 -14.91
CA ASP A 80 33.75 2.20 -16.35
C ASP A 80 33.45 3.68 -16.59
N ASN A 81 34.48 4.43 -16.98
CA ASN A 81 34.38 5.87 -17.23
C ASN A 81 33.47 6.22 -18.41
N GLU A 82 33.32 5.34 -19.40
CA GLU A 82 32.47 5.58 -20.57
C GLU A 82 30.98 5.51 -20.17
N ALA A 83 30.62 4.56 -19.29
CA ALA A 83 29.27 4.48 -18.72
C ALA A 83 28.92 5.70 -17.85
N TRP A 84 29.88 6.22 -17.08
CA TRP A 84 29.70 7.45 -16.30
C TRP A 84 29.46 8.67 -17.19
N ALA A 85 30.21 8.79 -18.30
CA ALA A 85 30.04 9.89 -19.25
C ALA A 85 28.71 9.80 -20.04
N ALA A 86 28.27 8.58 -20.39
CA ALA A 86 27.04 8.37 -21.15
C ALA A 86 25.76 8.57 -20.33
N GLY A 87 25.76 8.21 -19.04
CA GLY A 87 24.52 8.15 -18.25
C GLY A 87 24.57 8.68 -16.82
N GLY A 88 25.76 8.86 -16.22
CA GLY A 88 25.89 9.17 -14.79
C GLY A 88 25.17 10.46 -14.37
N GLY A 89 25.33 11.54 -15.14
CA GLY A 89 24.65 12.81 -14.87
C GLY A 89 23.13 12.73 -15.01
N ARG A 90 22.62 11.96 -15.98
CA ARG A 90 21.17 11.77 -16.20
C ARG A 90 20.52 10.98 -15.06
N VAL A 91 21.19 9.93 -14.57
CA VAL A 91 20.72 9.12 -13.44
C VAL A 91 20.62 9.96 -12.16
N LEU A 92 21.61 10.80 -11.88
CA LEU A 92 21.57 11.71 -10.72
C LEU A 92 20.44 12.75 -10.84
N LEU A 93 20.23 13.30 -12.03
CA LEU A 93 19.13 14.22 -12.31
C LEU A 93 17.76 13.55 -12.14
N ALA A 94 17.60 12.33 -12.66
CA ALA A 94 16.39 11.54 -12.49
C ALA A 94 16.11 11.27 -10.99
N LEU A 95 17.11 10.83 -10.23
CA LEU A 95 16.99 10.65 -8.77
C LEU A 95 16.52 11.92 -8.05
N ALA A 96 17.12 13.07 -8.39
CA ALA A 96 16.72 14.36 -7.82
C ALA A 96 15.26 14.73 -8.16
N LEU A 97 14.83 14.50 -9.40
CA LEU A 97 13.44 14.72 -9.84
C LEU A 97 12.45 13.77 -9.15
N GLY A 98 12.84 12.52 -8.91
CA GLY A 98 12.06 11.55 -8.13
C GLY A 98 11.83 12.05 -6.69
N ILE A 99 12.90 12.50 -6.02
CA ILE A 99 12.83 13.08 -4.67
C ILE A 99 11.96 14.34 -4.68
N ALA A 100 12.15 15.23 -5.65
CA ALA A 100 11.36 16.46 -5.77
C ALA A 100 9.86 16.18 -5.94
N THR A 101 9.50 15.16 -6.72
CA THR A 101 8.11 14.72 -6.91
C THR A 101 7.48 14.24 -5.61
N ILE A 102 8.23 13.44 -4.82
CA ILE A 102 7.76 12.95 -3.51
C ILE A 102 7.55 14.13 -2.55
N VAL A 103 8.51 15.06 -2.47
CA VAL A 103 8.40 16.25 -1.62
C VAL A 103 7.21 17.11 -2.03
N ALA A 104 6.99 17.30 -3.33
CA ALA A 104 5.83 18.03 -3.85
C ALA A 104 4.50 17.34 -3.45
N ALA A 105 4.42 16.01 -3.57
CA ALA A 105 3.25 15.24 -3.15
C ALA A 105 2.98 15.36 -1.64
N LEU A 106 4.03 15.27 -0.81
CA LEU A 106 3.91 15.46 0.65
C LEU A 106 3.47 16.88 1.00
N GLN A 107 4.01 17.88 0.29
CA GLN A 107 3.63 19.27 0.53
C GLN A 107 2.18 19.53 0.12
N ALA A 108 1.73 18.95 -0.99
CA ALA A 108 0.34 18.99 -1.43
C ALA A 108 -0.59 18.30 -0.42
N MET A 109 -0.19 17.15 0.15
CA MET A 109 -0.96 16.49 1.20
C MET A 109 -1.12 17.36 2.46
N LYS A 110 -0.12 18.19 2.79
CA LYS A 110 -0.16 19.09 3.95
C LYS A 110 -0.96 20.37 3.69
N ARG A 111 -0.90 20.93 2.47
CA ARG A 111 -1.46 22.26 2.16
C ARG A 111 -2.83 22.23 1.50
N LEU A 112 -3.23 21.15 0.83
CA LEU A 112 -4.53 21.08 0.15
C LEU A 112 -5.68 20.80 1.12
N PRO A 113 -6.87 21.42 0.91
CA PRO A 113 -8.05 21.17 1.72
C PRO A 113 -8.51 19.71 1.60
N LYS A 114 -9.02 19.16 2.71
CA LYS A 114 -9.51 17.77 2.76
C LYS A 114 -10.64 17.58 1.74
N GLY A 115 -10.62 16.44 1.03
CA GLY A 115 -11.63 16.08 0.04
C GLY A 115 -11.03 15.68 -1.31
N ARG A 116 -11.86 15.70 -2.37
CA ARG A 116 -11.48 15.26 -3.71
C ARG A 116 -10.32 16.08 -4.31
N VAL A 117 -10.22 17.36 -3.98
CA VAL A 117 -9.15 18.25 -4.47
C VAL A 117 -7.77 17.79 -4.01
N LYS A 118 -7.62 17.39 -2.74
CA LYS A 118 -6.37 16.83 -2.22
C LYS A 118 -6.01 15.51 -2.91
N VAL A 119 -6.99 14.62 -3.09
CA VAL A 119 -6.76 13.33 -3.75
C VAL A 119 -6.33 13.52 -5.20
N LEU A 120 -7.08 14.30 -5.98
CA LEU A 120 -6.76 14.56 -7.39
C LEU A 120 -5.45 15.33 -7.55
N GLY A 121 -5.17 16.32 -6.69
CA GLY A 121 -3.93 17.08 -6.74
C GLY A 121 -2.69 16.23 -6.48
N VAL A 122 -2.75 15.33 -5.48
CA VAL A 122 -1.65 14.40 -5.20
C VAL A 122 -1.47 13.41 -6.35
N ILE A 123 -2.55 12.84 -6.89
CA ILE A 123 -2.48 11.93 -8.05
C ILE A 123 -1.85 12.64 -9.24
N ALA A 124 -2.28 13.87 -9.57
CA ALA A 124 -1.74 14.63 -10.68
C ALA A 124 -0.23 14.89 -10.52
N ILE A 125 0.22 15.28 -9.32
CA ILE A 125 1.65 15.49 -9.04
C ILE A 125 2.45 14.19 -9.24
N LEU A 126 1.95 13.05 -8.74
CA LEU A 126 2.63 11.77 -8.88
C LEU A 126 2.70 11.31 -10.34
N VAL A 127 1.61 11.46 -11.10
CA VAL A 127 1.56 11.06 -12.51
C VAL A 127 2.47 11.94 -13.36
N ILE A 128 2.36 13.27 -13.23
CA ILE A 128 3.20 14.21 -13.99
C ILE A 128 4.67 14.02 -13.62
N GLY A 129 4.98 13.94 -12.32
CA GLY A 129 6.35 13.72 -11.86
C GLY A 129 6.93 12.38 -12.32
N PHE A 130 6.13 11.32 -12.41
CA PHE A 130 6.56 10.04 -12.98
C PHE A 130 6.94 10.15 -14.46
N PHE A 131 6.13 10.83 -15.28
CA PHE A 131 6.46 11.02 -16.69
C PHE A 131 7.70 11.88 -16.89
N ILE A 132 7.89 12.93 -16.07
CA ILE A 132 9.10 13.77 -16.10
C ILE A 132 10.33 12.96 -15.70
N TYR A 133 10.26 12.21 -14.60
CA TYR A 133 11.32 11.32 -14.15
C TYR A 133 11.72 10.33 -15.25
N ARG A 134 10.71 9.71 -15.87
CA ARG A 134 10.92 8.70 -16.91
C ARG A 134 11.53 9.30 -18.18
N ALA A 135 11.09 10.48 -18.61
CA ALA A 135 11.64 11.15 -19.79
C ALA A 135 13.11 11.59 -19.62
N VAL A 136 13.60 11.71 -18.38
CA VAL A 136 15.01 12.05 -18.09
C VAL A 136 15.87 10.80 -17.92
N LEU A 137 15.26 9.69 -17.49
CA LEU A 137 15.94 8.42 -17.27
C LEU A 137 16.05 7.57 -18.54
N ASP A 138 14.98 7.52 -19.35
CA ASP A 138 14.92 6.83 -20.66
C ASP A 138 15.73 7.62 -21.72
#